data_AF-A0A969FZN6-F1
#
_entry.id   AF-A0A969FZN6-F1
#
_cell.length_a   1.000
_cell.length_b   1.000
_cell.length_c   1.000
_cell.angle_alpha   90.00
_cell.angle_beta   90.00
_cell.angle_gamma   90.00
#
_symmetry.space_group_name_H-M   'P 1'
#
loop_
_entity.id
_entity.type
_entity.pdbx_description
1 polymer ?
#
loop_
_entity_poly.entity_id
_entity_poly.type
_entity_poly.pdbx_seq_one_letter_code
_entity_poly.pdbx_strand_id
1 'polypeptide(L)'
;MNLLAHLHVGDRLSPVASAANLVADICREAGSPEYTKGINVHKKIDAFTDSHPIVLEARRLFPGELRRFSSVILDLVFDYCLSQSWDQWDSTTTRGDFIESRLNDMQQCTDQIPLQASQTIHRIQQGRLLHQYSELRGVEMSMRHIVRRRPKFAPMLNAMDILGSRQPLIDETFQRFYPELLEYVQQNALPAQDYR
;
A
#
# COMPACT_ATOMS: atom_id res chain seq x y z
N MET A 1 -4.62 0.73 -3.30
CA MET A 1 -3.21 0.35 -3.11
C MET A 1 -3.03 -0.17 -1.70
N ASN A 2 -1.94 -0.88 -1.37
CA ASN A 2 -1.71 -1.36 0.00
C ASN A 2 -0.50 -0.67 0.67
N LEU A 3 0.14 -1.31 1.64
CA LEU A 3 1.05 -0.68 2.59
C LEU A 3 2.29 -0.04 1.95
N LEU A 4 2.97 -0.73 1.02
CA LEU A 4 4.23 -0.23 0.44
C LEU A 4 3.96 0.95 -0.49
N ALA A 5 2.94 0.86 -1.34
CA ALA A 5 2.56 1.97 -2.20
C ALA A 5 2.08 3.18 -1.39
N HIS A 6 1.28 3.00 -0.33
CA HIS A 6 0.92 4.11 0.56
C HIS A 6 2.16 4.74 1.24
N LEU A 7 3.16 3.94 1.62
CA LEU A 7 4.39 4.45 2.19
C LEU A 7 5.22 5.25 1.17
N HIS A 8 5.38 4.72 -0.05
CA HIS A 8 6.18 5.33 -1.11
C HIS A 8 5.53 6.60 -1.65
N VAL A 9 4.26 6.52 -2.06
CA VAL A 9 3.54 7.65 -2.67
C VAL A 9 3.27 8.76 -1.64
N GLY A 10 3.35 8.47 -0.34
CA GLY A 10 3.24 9.42 0.77
C GLY A 10 4.59 9.91 1.32
N ASP A 11 5.68 9.81 0.57
CA ASP A 11 7.06 10.14 1.00
C ASP A 11 7.23 11.56 1.57
N ARG A 12 6.50 12.55 1.07
CA ARG A 12 6.55 13.95 1.53
C ARG A 12 5.67 14.25 2.73
N LEU A 13 4.96 13.26 3.28
CA LEU A 13 4.20 13.43 4.50
C LEU A 13 5.13 13.52 5.72
N SER A 14 4.72 14.33 6.70
CA SER A 14 5.32 14.31 8.04
C SER A 14 5.28 12.90 8.64
N PRO A 15 6.14 12.55 9.61
CA PRO A 15 6.11 11.23 10.23
C PRO A 15 4.72 10.84 10.80
N VAL A 16 4.03 11.80 11.41
CA VAL A 16 2.67 11.63 11.96
C VAL A 16 1.65 11.35 10.85
N ALA A 17 1.67 12.12 9.77
CA ALA A 17 0.76 11.91 8.64
C ALA A 17 1.11 10.62 7.87
N SER A 18 2.39 10.29 7.72
CA SER A 18 2.85 9.07 7.06
C SER A 18 2.44 7.81 7.85
N ALA A 19 2.53 7.85 9.18
CA ALA A 19 2.01 6.82 10.07
C ALA A 19 0.51 6.58 9.84
N ALA A 20 -0.28 7.66 9.79
CA ALA A 20 -1.72 7.57 9.53
C ALA A 20 -2.01 7.02 8.12
N ASN A 21 -1.27 7.47 7.10
CA ASN A 21 -1.41 7.03 5.72
C ASN A 21 -1.14 5.52 5.56
N LEU A 22 -0.15 5.00 6.30
CA LEU A 22 0.23 3.59 6.28
C LEU A 22 -0.83 2.69 6.94
N VAL A 23 -1.46 3.13 8.03
CA VAL A 23 -2.31 2.26 8.87
C VAL A 23 -3.80 2.58 8.86
N ALA A 24 -4.27 3.52 8.02
CA ALA A 24 -5.67 3.98 8.00
C ALA A 24 -6.71 2.86 7.81
N ASP A 25 -6.36 1.80 7.07
CA ASP A 25 -7.23 0.64 6.87
C ASP A 25 -7.35 -0.29 8.09
N ILE A 26 -6.39 -0.18 9.02
CA ILE A 26 -6.28 -0.99 10.23
C ILE A 26 -6.75 -0.20 11.45
N CYS A 27 -6.41 1.08 11.52
CA CYS A 27 -6.65 1.96 12.67
C CYS A 27 -7.60 3.09 12.26
N ARG A 28 -8.79 3.11 12.87
CA ARG A 28 -9.85 4.09 12.58
C ARG A 28 -9.97 5.19 13.65
N GLU A 29 -9.04 5.21 14.59
CA GLU A 29 -9.01 6.18 15.68
C GLU A 29 -8.75 7.59 15.13
N ALA A 30 -9.45 8.57 15.70
CA ALA A 30 -9.14 9.97 15.45
C ALA A 30 -7.77 10.31 16.06
N GLY A 31 -7.06 11.24 15.43
CA GLY A 31 -5.77 11.73 15.92
C GLY A 31 -5.67 13.23 15.81
N SER A 32 -4.45 13.74 15.89
CA SER A 32 -4.16 15.16 15.65
C SER A 32 -4.63 15.62 14.26
N PRO A 33 -4.74 16.94 14.01
CA PRO A 33 -5.01 17.44 12.67
C PRO A 33 -4.01 16.92 11.64
N GLU A 34 -2.74 16.77 12.02
CA GLU A 34 -1.69 16.21 11.16
C GLU A 34 -1.93 14.72 10.85
N TYR A 35 -2.29 13.91 11.86
CA TYR A 35 -2.67 12.51 11.66
C TYR A 35 -3.87 12.40 10.70
N THR A 36 -4.86 13.28 10.88
CA THR A 36 -6.05 13.33 10.01
C THR A 36 -5.69 13.65 8.55
N LYS A 37 -4.66 14.47 8.29
CA LYS A 37 -4.17 14.71 6.92
C LYS A 37 -3.73 13.41 6.26
N GLY A 38 -2.97 12.58 6.97
CA GLY A 38 -2.51 11.28 6.46
C GLY A 38 -3.67 10.33 6.13
N ILE A 39 -4.70 10.26 6.97
CA ILE A 39 -5.93 9.51 6.67
C ILE A 39 -6.59 10.02 5.37
N ASN A 40 -6.64 11.34 5.19
CA ASN A 40 -7.23 11.92 3.99
C ASN A 40 -6.42 11.62 2.72
N VAL A 41 -5.09 11.58 2.83
CA VAL A 41 -4.21 11.18 1.71
C VAL A 41 -4.45 9.71 1.35
N HIS A 42 -4.54 8.83 2.34
CA HIS A 42 -4.85 7.41 2.11
C HIS A 42 -6.16 7.24 1.33
N LYS A 43 -7.22 7.91 1.79
CA LYS A 43 -8.52 7.90 1.11
C LYS A 43 -8.46 8.41 -0.32
N LYS A 44 -7.65 9.44 -0.60
CA LYS A 44 -7.46 9.97 -1.95
C LYS A 44 -6.75 8.96 -2.85
N ILE A 45 -5.70 8.31 -2.35
CA ILE A 45 -4.97 7.26 -3.06
C ILE A 45 -5.91 6.10 -3.40
N ASP A 46 -6.67 5.61 -2.43
CA ASP A 46 -7.58 4.48 -2.64
C ASP A 46 -8.74 4.86 -3.55
N ALA A 47 -9.37 6.03 -3.36
CA ALA A 47 -10.45 6.47 -4.23
C ALA A 47 -9.98 6.61 -5.69
N PHE A 48 -8.78 7.15 -5.92
CA PHE A 48 -8.19 7.23 -7.26
C PHE A 48 -7.93 5.83 -7.82
N THR A 49 -7.27 4.96 -7.05
CA THR A 49 -6.97 3.58 -7.45
C THR A 49 -8.24 2.79 -7.80
N ASP A 50 -9.24 2.82 -6.94
CA ASP A 50 -10.47 2.01 -7.09
C ASP A 50 -11.37 2.47 -8.23
N SER A 51 -11.28 3.74 -8.63
CA SER A 51 -12.04 4.30 -9.74
C SER A 51 -11.24 4.34 -11.05
N HIS A 52 -9.95 4.03 -11.03
CA HIS A 52 -9.09 4.15 -12.20
C HIS A 52 -9.50 3.16 -13.30
N PRO A 53 -9.68 3.59 -14.56
CA PRO A 53 -10.11 2.71 -15.64
C PRO A 53 -9.21 1.47 -15.84
N ILE A 54 -7.88 1.64 -15.72
CA ILE A 54 -6.91 0.54 -15.83
C ILE A 54 -7.11 -0.50 -14.71
N VAL A 55 -7.33 -0.03 -13.48
CA VAL A 55 -7.54 -0.91 -12.32
C VAL A 55 -8.88 -1.63 -12.43
N LEU A 56 -9.93 -0.92 -12.84
CA LEU A 56 -11.26 -1.49 -13.09
C LEU A 56 -11.22 -2.60 -14.15
N GLU A 57 -10.46 -2.41 -15.23
CA GLU A 57 -10.27 -3.44 -16.25
C GLU A 57 -9.49 -4.64 -15.70
N ALA A 58 -8.44 -4.40 -14.93
CA ALA A 58 -7.62 -5.45 -14.31
C ALA A 58 -8.43 -6.37 -13.37
N ARG A 59 -9.53 -5.88 -12.79
CA ARG A 59 -10.44 -6.72 -11.99
C ARG A 59 -11.02 -7.90 -12.80
N ARG A 60 -11.08 -7.79 -14.13
CA ARG A 60 -11.55 -8.86 -15.03
C ARG A 60 -10.57 -10.02 -15.15
N LEU A 61 -9.30 -9.83 -14.77
CA LEU A 61 -8.31 -10.91 -14.71
C LEU A 61 -8.72 -12.03 -13.74
N PHE A 62 -9.57 -11.72 -12.78
CA PHE A 62 -10.08 -12.67 -11.79
C PHE A 62 -11.47 -13.19 -12.23
N PRO A 63 -11.62 -14.49 -12.52
CA PRO A 63 -12.87 -15.09 -12.93
C PRO A 63 -13.73 -15.52 -11.72
N GLY A 64 -15.02 -15.73 -11.97
CA GLY A 64 -15.94 -16.33 -11.00
C GLY A 64 -15.96 -15.62 -9.64
N GLU A 65 -15.89 -16.40 -8.57
CA GLU A 65 -15.94 -15.90 -7.19
C GLU A 65 -14.77 -14.96 -6.85
N LEU A 66 -13.61 -15.13 -7.49
CA LEU A 66 -12.42 -14.30 -7.25
C LEU A 66 -12.63 -12.84 -7.64
N ARG A 67 -13.55 -12.56 -8.58
CA ARG A 67 -13.88 -11.18 -9.00
C ARG A 67 -14.38 -10.32 -7.85
N ARG A 68 -15.05 -10.91 -6.84
CA ARG A 68 -15.48 -10.18 -5.65
C ARG A 68 -14.31 -9.69 -4.79
N PHE A 69 -13.18 -10.39 -4.85
CA PHE A 69 -11.98 -10.10 -4.06
C PHE A 69 -10.89 -9.40 -4.88
N SER A 70 -11.15 -9.15 -6.17
CA SER A 70 -10.15 -8.64 -7.11
C SER A 70 -9.51 -7.34 -6.66
N SER A 71 -10.27 -6.42 -6.03
CA SER A 71 -9.71 -5.15 -5.55
C SER A 71 -8.63 -5.40 -4.49
N VAL A 72 -8.94 -6.19 -3.47
CA VAL A 72 -7.98 -6.52 -2.40
C VAL A 72 -6.81 -7.35 -2.91
N ILE A 73 -7.05 -8.25 -3.87
CA ILE A 73 -5.96 -9.02 -4.50
C ILE A 73 -5.03 -8.08 -5.29
N LEU A 74 -5.60 -7.15 -6.08
CA LEU A 74 -4.84 -6.16 -6.85
C LEU A 74 -4.04 -5.23 -5.93
N ASP A 75 -4.62 -4.77 -4.83
CA ASP A 75 -3.92 -3.93 -3.85
C ASP A 75 -2.65 -4.59 -3.30
N LEU A 76 -2.72 -5.90 -3.00
CA LEU A 76 -1.57 -6.65 -2.49
C LEU A 76 -0.54 -6.96 -3.57
N VAL A 77 -0.98 -7.35 -4.77
CA VAL A 77 -0.03 -7.71 -5.84
C VAL A 77 0.63 -6.47 -6.44
N PHE A 78 -0.01 -5.29 -6.41
CA PHE A 78 0.62 -4.05 -6.85
C PHE A 78 1.75 -3.60 -5.91
N ASP A 79 1.64 -3.84 -4.60
CA ASP A 79 2.79 -3.68 -3.69
C ASP A 79 3.95 -4.63 -4.07
N TYR A 80 3.63 -5.85 -4.53
CA TYR A 80 4.65 -6.77 -5.08
C TYR A 80 5.26 -6.23 -6.37
N CYS A 81 4.46 -5.76 -7.33
CA CYS A 81 4.95 -5.17 -8.59
C CYS A 81 5.86 -3.95 -8.34
N LEU A 82 5.46 -3.06 -7.42
CA LEU A 82 6.27 -1.94 -6.95
C LEU A 82 7.61 -2.44 -6.38
N SER A 83 7.56 -3.50 -5.59
CA SER A 83 8.73 -4.11 -4.98
C SER A 83 9.70 -4.72 -5.99
N GLN A 84 9.19 -5.31 -7.09
CA GLN A 84 10.02 -5.90 -8.15
C GLN A 84 10.66 -4.84 -9.06
N SER A 85 9.97 -3.72 -9.27
CA SER A 85 10.39 -2.66 -10.18
C SER A 85 10.90 -1.41 -9.44
N TRP A 86 11.32 -1.55 -8.18
CA TRP A 86 11.62 -0.43 -7.29
C TRP A 86 12.57 0.60 -7.90
N ASP A 87 13.67 0.16 -8.50
CA ASP A 87 14.70 1.05 -9.06
C ASP A 87 14.20 1.94 -10.21
N GLN A 88 13.03 1.62 -10.79
CA GLN A 88 12.35 2.46 -11.78
C GLN A 88 11.60 3.64 -11.14
N TRP A 89 11.20 3.50 -9.87
CA TRP A 89 10.35 4.45 -9.15
C TRP A 89 11.15 5.31 -8.17
N ASP A 90 12.18 4.74 -7.55
CA ASP A 90 13.12 5.46 -6.71
C ASP A 90 14.53 4.97 -7.03
N SER A 91 15.30 5.82 -7.70
CA SER A 91 16.69 5.55 -8.10
C SER A 91 17.72 6.02 -7.06
N THR A 92 17.27 6.66 -5.98
CA THR A 92 18.15 7.31 -4.99
C THR A 92 18.41 6.43 -3.78
N THR A 93 17.44 5.61 -3.39
CA THR A 93 17.49 4.82 -2.15
C THR A 93 17.03 3.39 -2.43
N THR A 94 17.70 2.42 -1.82
CA THR A 94 17.24 1.03 -1.91
C THR A 94 15.87 0.88 -1.25
N ARG A 95 15.03 -0.03 -1.74
CA ARG A 95 13.71 -0.31 -1.13
C ARG A 95 13.82 -0.58 0.36
N GLY A 96 14.84 -1.33 0.78
CA GLY A 96 15.06 -1.68 2.17
C GLY A 96 15.36 -0.46 3.04
N ASP A 97 16.29 0.38 2.59
CA ASP A 97 16.67 1.59 3.32
C ASP A 97 15.53 2.60 3.39
N PHE A 98 14.76 2.75 2.30
CA PHE A 98 13.56 3.58 2.28
C PHE A 98 12.55 3.10 3.32
N ILE A 99 12.19 1.81 3.32
CA ILE A 99 11.24 1.24 4.29
C ILE A 99 11.71 1.49 5.72
N GLU A 100 12.96 1.16 6.04
CA GLU A 100 13.47 1.29 7.41
C GLU A 100 13.56 2.75 7.85
N SER A 101 14.01 3.66 6.98
CA SER A 101 14.04 5.09 7.28
C SER A 101 12.65 5.61 7.64
N ARG A 102 11.64 5.29 6.82
CA ARG A 102 10.27 5.75 7.06
C ARG A 102 9.65 5.16 8.33
N LEU A 103 9.89 3.88 8.61
CA LEU A 103 9.40 3.26 9.84
C LEU A 103 10.09 3.85 11.08
N ASN A 104 11.39 4.13 11.00
CA ASN A 104 12.14 4.77 12.08
C ASN A 104 11.65 6.19 12.36
N ASP A 105 11.35 6.98 11.33
CA ASP A 105 10.75 8.31 11.49
C ASP A 105 9.43 8.25 12.27
N MET A 106 8.57 7.26 11.96
CA MET A 106 7.30 7.06 12.68
C MET A 106 7.51 6.63 14.14
N GLN A 107 8.59 5.89 14.44
CA GLN A 107 8.93 5.53 15.81
C GLN A 107 9.33 6.74 16.66
N GLN A 108 9.83 7.82 16.06
CA GLN A 108 10.15 9.05 16.79
C GLN A 108 8.91 9.88 17.15
N CYS A 109 7.74 9.56 16.60
CA CYS A 109 6.49 10.29 16.86
C CYS A 109 5.39 9.42 17.47
N THR A 110 5.74 8.35 18.19
CA THR A 110 4.75 7.42 18.78
C THR A 110 3.77 8.11 19.73
N ASP A 111 4.21 9.16 20.43
CA ASP A 111 3.39 9.91 21.39
C ASP A 111 2.42 10.88 20.70
N GLN A 112 2.57 11.08 19.39
CA GLN A 112 1.76 12.00 18.58
C GLN A 112 0.71 11.29 17.73
N ILE A 113 0.70 9.95 17.75
CA ILE A 113 -0.23 9.11 17.00
C ILE A 113 -1.06 8.25 17.97
N PRO A 114 -2.25 7.77 17.55
CA PRO A 114 -3.06 6.90 18.40
C PRO A 114 -2.29 5.61 18.78
N LEU A 115 -2.54 5.10 19.99
CA LEU A 115 -1.83 3.94 20.53
C LEU A 115 -1.94 2.72 19.61
N GLN A 116 -3.12 2.48 19.04
CA GLN A 116 -3.35 1.38 18.11
C GLN A 116 -2.49 1.51 16.83
N ALA A 117 -2.31 2.73 16.33
CA ALA A 117 -1.47 3.01 15.16
C ALA A 117 -0.01 2.70 15.46
N SER A 118 0.52 3.23 16.58
CA SER A 118 1.88 2.95 17.04
C SER A 118 2.15 1.44 17.19
N GLN A 119 1.26 0.71 17.88
CA GLN A 119 1.36 -0.74 18.04
C GLN A 119 1.28 -1.50 16.71
N THR A 120 0.53 -0.99 15.73
CA THR A 120 0.42 -1.59 14.40
C THR A 120 1.69 -1.40 13.60
N ILE A 121 2.26 -0.19 13.58
CA ILE A 121 3.52 0.13 12.90
C ILE A 121 4.65 -0.71 13.49
N HIS A 122 4.74 -0.80 14.82
CA HIS A 122 5.72 -1.66 15.48
C HIS A 122 5.62 -3.12 15.04
N ARG A 123 4.39 -3.67 14.93
CA ARG A 123 4.18 -5.05 14.43
C ARG A 123 4.56 -5.20 12.95
N ILE A 124 4.27 -4.21 12.11
CA ILE A 124 4.66 -4.20 10.69
C ILE A 124 6.19 -4.28 10.56
N GLN A 125 6.91 -3.48 11.35
CA GLN A 125 8.37 -3.44 11.34
C GLN A 125 8.98 -4.74 11.87
N GLN A 126 8.56 -5.21 13.05
CA GLN A 126 9.07 -6.45 13.66
C GLN A 126 8.79 -7.68 12.77
N GLY A 127 7.62 -7.74 12.14
CA GLY A 127 7.26 -8.79 11.20
C GLY A 127 7.89 -8.66 9.82
N ARG A 128 8.64 -7.57 9.56
CA ARG A 128 9.20 -7.20 8.25
C ARG A 128 8.17 -7.26 7.12
N LEU A 129 6.91 -6.92 7.39
CA LEU A 129 5.81 -7.18 6.47
C LEU A 129 6.01 -6.50 5.11
N LEU A 130 6.47 -5.24 5.10
CA LEU A 130 6.76 -4.50 3.88
C LEU A 130 7.87 -5.14 3.02
N HIS A 131 8.86 -5.77 3.66
CA HIS A 131 9.93 -6.48 2.96
C HIS A 131 9.44 -7.74 2.25
N GLN A 132 8.38 -8.38 2.77
CA GLN A 132 7.86 -9.63 2.22
C GLN A 132 7.26 -9.46 0.82
N TYR A 133 6.87 -8.24 0.43
CA TYR A 133 6.39 -7.95 -0.93
C TYR A 133 7.46 -8.13 -2.01
N SER A 134 8.71 -8.48 -1.68
CA SER A 134 9.71 -8.89 -2.69
C SER A 134 9.41 -10.26 -3.32
N GLU A 135 8.49 -11.03 -2.75
CA GLU A 135 8.14 -12.38 -3.22
C GLU A 135 6.63 -12.56 -3.25
N LEU A 136 6.12 -13.33 -4.22
CA LEU A 136 4.70 -13.71 -4.27
C LEU A 136 4.25 -14.47 -3.01
N ARG A 137 5.17 -15.18 -2.34
CA ARG A 137 4.90 -15.81 -1.05
C ARG A 137 4.51 -14.78 0.02
N GLY A 138 5.09 -13.58 0.00
CA GLY A 138 4.71 -12.51 0.92
C GLY A 138 3.31 -11.96 0.65
N VAL A 139 2.90 -11.92 -0.62
CA VAL A 139 1.52 -11.62 -1.01
C VAL A 139 0.57 -12.67 -0.43
N GLU A 140 0.87 -13.96 -0.62
CA GLU A 140 0.07 -15.06 -0.05
C GLU A 140 -0.06 -14.97 1.47
N MET A 141 1.05 -14.71 2.17
CA MET A 141 1.05 -14.52 3.62
C MET A 141 0.16 -13.35 4.04
N SER A 142 0.20 -12.23 3.31
CA SER A 142 -0.66 -11.08 3.55
C SER A 142 -2.15 -11.42 3.34
N MET A 143 -2.48 -12.19 2.30
CA MET A 143 -3.84 -12.72 2.09
C MET A 143 -4.28 -13.59 3.27
N ARG A 144 -3.43 -14.51 3.74
CA ARG A 144 -3.73 -15.37 4.90
C ARG A 144 -3.98 -14.55 6.17
N HIS A 145 -3.24 -13.47 6.40
CA HIS A 145 -3.49 -12.55 7.52
C HIS A 145 -4.85 -11.83 7.42
N ILE A 146 -5.28 -11.47 6.21
CA ILE A 146 -6.62 -10.91 5.97
C ILE A 146 -7.69 -11.97 6.24
N VAL A 147 -7.53 -13.18 5.70
CA VAL A 147 -8.47 -14.30 5.88
C VAL A 147 -8.64 -14.66 7.36
N ARG A 148 -7.55 -14.67 8.15
CA ARG A 148 -7.63 -14.92 9.60
C ARG A 148 -8.52 -13.91 10.32
N ARG A 149 -8.54 -12.65 9.87
CA ARG A 149 -9.38 -11.58 10.43
C ARG A 149 -10.77 -11.55 9.82
N ARG A 150 -10.91 -12.01 8.58
CA ARG A 150 -12.15 -12.00 7.79
C ARG A 150 -12.31 -13.35 7.09
N PRO A 151 -12.79 -14.41 7.78
CA PRO A 151 -12.85 -15.77 7.22
C PRO A 151 -13.58 -15.87 5.87
N LYS A 152 -14.57 -15.01 5.64
CA LYS A 152 -15.30 -14.90 4.36
C LYS A 152 -14.43 -14.53 3.15
N PHE A 153 -13.18 -14.10 3.35
CA PHE A 153 -12.21 -13.81 2.29
C PHE A 153 -11.43 -15.06 1.86
N ALA A 154 -11.61 -16.21 2.51
CA ALA A 154 -10.89 -17.45 2.19
C ALA A 154 -10.81 -17.79 0.69
N PRO A 155 -11.85 -17.57 -0.14
CA PRO A 155 -11.76 -17.85 -1.58
C PRO A 155 -10.64 -17.10 -2.29
N MET A 156 -10.21 -15.92 -1.80
CA MET A 156 -9.13 -15.14 -2.41
C MET A 156 -7.79 -15.89 -2.47
N LEU A 157 -7.57 -16.88 -1.59
CA LEU A 157 -6.34 -17.67 -1.58
C LEU A 157 -6.18 -18.51 -2.85
N ASN A 158 -7.28 -18.81 -3.54
CA ASN A 158 -7.26 -19.50 -4.83
C ASN A 158 -6.76 -18.59 -5.97
N ALA A 159 -6.49 -17.31 -5.72
CA ALA A 159 -5.95 -16.40 -6.72
C ALA A 159 -4.46 -16.61 -6.97
N MET A 160 -3.71 -17.32 -6.11
CA MET A 160 -2.26 -17.46 -6.24
C MET A 160 -1.83 -18.06 -7.59
N ASP A 161 -2.57 -19.05 -8.11
CA ASP A 161 -2.32 -19.63 -9.44
C ASP A 161 -2.54 -18.61 -10.56
N ILE A 162 -3.53 -17.72 -10.41
CA ILE A 162 -3.81 -16.64 -11.36
C ILE A 162 -2.70 -15.59 -11.31
N LEU A 163 -2.25 -15.21 -10.11
CA LEU A 163 -1.16 -14.25 -9.96
C LEU A 163 0.11 -14.75 -10.63
N GLY A 164 0.48 -16.02 -10.42
CA GLY A 164 1.64 -16.62 -11.09
C GLY A 164 1.47 -16.75 -12.61
N SER A 165 0.33 -17.25 -13.08
CA SER A 165 0.11 -17.48 -14.52
C SER A 165 -0.14 -16.21 -15.33
N ARG A 166 -0.62 -15.13 -14.71
CA ARG A 166 -0.92 -13.84 -15.37
C ARG A 166 0.02 -12.73 -14.94
N GLN A 167 1.15 -13.05 -14.30
CA GLN A 167 2.11 -12.08 -13.79
C GLN A 167 2.49 -11.00 -14.82
N PRO A 168 2.81 -11.33 -16.10
CA PRO A 168 3.16 -10.29 -17.08
C PRO A 168 2.06 -9.27 -17.35
N LEU A 169 0.79 -9.69 -17.36
CA LEU A 169 -0.35 -8.80 -17.57
C LEU A 169 -0.60 -7.91 -16.34
N ILE A 170 -0.39 -8.45 -15.15
CA ILE A 170 -0.50 -7.70 -13.89
C ILE A 170 0.60 -6.63 -13.82
N ASP A 171 1.83 -7.00 -14.18
CA ASP A 171 2.97 -6.07 -14.23
C ASP A 171 2.74 -4.97 -15.25
N GLU A 172 2.29 -5.30 -16.47
CA GLU A 172 1.96 -4.29 -17.49
C GLU A 172 0.87 -3.33 -17.00
N THR A 173 -0.17 -3.87 -16.35
CA THR A 173 -1.25 -3.07 -15.74
C THR A 173 -0.68 -2.10 -14.71
N PHE A 174 0.17 -2.60 -13.80
CA PHE A 174 0.81 -1.78 -12.77
C PHE A 174 1.69 -0.69 -13.39
N GLN A 175 2.53 -1.03 -14.35
CA GLN A 175 3.44 -0.11 -15.04
C GLN A 175 2.73 1.04 -15.76
N ARG A 176 1.51 0.78 -16.26
CA ARG A 176 0.68 1.83 -16.86
C ARG A 176 -0.03 2.68 -15.81
N PHE A 177 -0.52 2.07 -14.74
CA PHE A 177 -1.30 2.75 -13.72
C PHE A 177 -0.45 3.59 -12.75
N TYR A 178 0.69 3.06 -12.31
CA TYR A 178 1.45 3.65 -11.21
C TYR A 178 1.98 5.08 -11.48
N PRO A 179 2.46 5.42 -12.70
CA PRO A 179 2.80 6.80 -13.04
C PRO A 179 1.63 7.77 -12.87
N GLU A 180 0.42 7.38 -13.29
CA GLU A 180 -0.80 8.20 -13.14
C GLU A 180 -1.15 8.41 -11.65
N LEU A 181 -0.91 7.41 -10.81
CA LEU A 181 -1.08 7.54 -9.36
C LEU A 181 -0.07 8.52 -8.74
N LEU A 182 1.21 8.44 -9.12
CA LEU A 182 2.25 9.35 -8.63
C LEU A 182 1.91 10.80 -8.99
N GLU A 183 1.53 11.05 -10.24
CA GLU A 183 1.12 12.37 -10.72
C GLU A 183 -0.10 12.89 -9.95
N TYR A 184 -1.16 12.08 -9.82
CA TYR A 184 -2.37 12.46 -9.10
C TYR A 184 -2.06 12.86 -7.66
N VAL A 185 -1.23 12.08 -6.95
CA VAL A 185 -0.91 12.35 -5.55
C VAL A 185 -0.04 13.58 -5.40
N GLN A 186 0.92 13.79 -6.31
CA GLN A 186 1.73 15.01 -6.34
C GLN A 186 0.89 16.27 -6.51
N GLN A 187 -0.16 16.22 -7.34
CA GLN A 187 -1.01 17.37 -7.64
C GLN A 187 -2.14 17.59 -6.62
N ASN A 188 -2.68 16.51 -6.04
CA ASN A 188 -3.97 16.57 -5.34
C ASN A 188 -3.92 16.14 -3.87
N ALA A 189 -2.88 15.43 -3.42
CA ALA A 189 -2.86 14.83 -2.10
C ALA A 189 -1.70 15.29 -1.22
N LEU A 190 -0.53 15.57 -1.78
CA LEU A 190 0.63 16.05 -1.03
C LEU A 190 0.67 17.58 -0.96
N PRO A 191 1.26 18.15 0.11
CA PRO A 191 1.52 19.58 0.18
C PRO A 191 2.46 20.02 -0.97
N ALA A 192 2.29 21.27 -1.44
CA ALA A 192 3.16 21.86 -2.45
C ALA A 192 4.61 21.90 -1.97
N GLN A 193 5.58 21.83 -2.89
CA GLN A 193 6.98 22.07 -2.56
C GLN A 193 7.14 23.54 -2.17
N ASP A 194 7.48 23.80 -0.91
CA ASP A 194 8.13 25.05 -0.53
C ASP A 194 9.52 25.01 -1.18
N TYR A 195 9.68 25.67 -2.32
CA TYR A 195 11.01 26.02 -2.82
C TYR A 195 11.64 26.96 -1.79
N ARG A 196 12.54 26.45 -0.97
CA ARG A 196 13.48 27.23 -0.16
C ARG A 196 14.87 27.12 -0.75
#